data_AF-A0A2E5GAG2-F1
#
_entry.id   AF-A0A2E5GAG2-F1
#
_cell.length_a   1.000
_cell.length_b   1.000
_cell.length_c   1.000
_cell.angle_alpha   90.00
_cell.angle_beta   90.00
_cell.angle_gamma   90.00
#
_symmetry.space_group_name_H-M   'P 1'
#
loop_
_entity.id
_entity.type
_entity.pdbx_description
1 polymer ?
#
loop_
_entity_poly.entity_id
_entity_poly.type
_entity_poly.pdbx_seq_one_letter_code
_entity_poly.pdbx_strand_id
1 'polypeptide(L)'
;MALINCYECSKEISDKAIICPNCGAPQSEKKQKESNSNEIPLESKTLTPPKLSKLISKFSNYFRKNKPKVSDSDKEPITLKILTSINSPVLRSLLNNYLLGIKKTILYALGLAIIFVALLLYFNRAELVDFNEAILYIIVGPIVLLMYYIGLYTVYYLFKIKAFSMIFTYLKSKSVMSQIDNKKEFTDLKTNGFENLVFFLLLWSILHLILIFAGCFEGYAYYSSYYDEFSPPAYDNPRMFGESMVYIILVFLPYWIIKLLTSIVISIKKKSFEWPNNIMLKFLPIATAFIFCIIYIPILQDSAQKTKERIRMMSKQSEQEFKKRADDMLKENIKNNPVFQENIDRLLEENKFELQEK
;
A
#
# COMPACT_ATOMS: atom_id res chain seq x y z
N MET A 1 -33.97 -41.04 1.36
CA MET A 1 -33.07 -40.18 0.57
C MET A 1 -33.77 -38.84 0.44
N ALA A 2 -33.17 -37.76 0.93
CA ALA A 2 -33.82 -36.45 0.84
C ALA A 2 -33.50 -35.84 -0.54
N LEU A 3 -34.54 -35.41 -1.24
CA LEU A 3 -34.38 -34.58 -2.43
C LEU A 3 -34.28 -33.12 -1.97
N ILE A 4 -33.34 -32.38 -2.56
CA ILE A 4 -33.18 -30.94 -2.33
C ILE A 4 -33.34 -30.21 -3.66
N ASN A 5 -33.76 -28.95 -3.61
CA ASN A 5 -33.88 -28.13 -4.82
C ASN A 5 -32.54 -27.47 -5.16
N CYS A 6 -32.14 -27.54 -6.44
CA CYS A 6 -31.00 -26.78 -6.94
C CYS A 6 -31.26 -25.27 -6.80
N TYR A 7 -30.29 -24.53 -6.25
CA TYR A 7 -30.43 -23.09 -6.03
C TYR A 7 -30.48 -22.25 -7.32
N GLU A 8 -30.06 -22.83 -8.45
CA GLU A 8 -30.05 -22.16 -9.75
C GLU A 8 -31.26 -22.56 -10.60
N CYS A 9 -31.43 -23.87 -10.87
CA CYS A 9 -32.50 -24.34 -11.77
C CYS A 9 -33.80 -24.78 -11.07
N SER A 10 -33.85 -24.77 -9.73
CA SER A 10 -35.02 -25.17 -8.92
C SER A 10 -35.52 -26.61 -9.12
N LYS A 11 -34.82 -27.45 -9.89
CA LYS A 11 -35.14 -28.88 -10.04
C LYS A 11 -34.64 -29.68 -8.84
N GLU A 12 -35.37 -30.75 -8.52
CA GLU A 12 -35.03 -31.69 -7.44
C GLU A 12 -33.78 -32.50 -7.79
N ILE A 13 -32.83 -32.56 -6.86
CA ILE A 13 -31.57 -33.31 -6.96
C ILE A 13 -31.31 -34.08 -5.65
N SER A 14 -30.48 -35.13 -5.72
CA SER A 14 -30.07 -35.85 -4.50
C SER A 14 -29.22 -34.97 -3.59
N ASP A 15 -29.45 -35.08 -2.29
CA ASP A 15 -28.60 -34.54 -1.21
C ASP A 15 -27.10 -34.90 -1.34
N LYS A 16 -26.74 -35.97 -2.06
CA LYS A 16 -25.36 -36.40 -2.29
C LYS A 16 -24.72 -35.88 -3.59
N ALA A 17 -25.47 -35.20 -4.46
CA ALA A 17 -24.95 -34.76 -5.75
C ALA A 17 -24.04 -33.53 -5.57
N ILE A 18 -22.74 -33.67 -5.84
CA ILE A 18 -21.76 -32.55 -5.76
C ILE A 18 -22.12 -31.45 -6.77
N ILE A 19 -22.63 -31.85 -7.93
CA ILE A 19 -22.98 -30.99 -9.06
C ILE A 19 -24.40 -31.31 -9.51
N CYS A 20 -25.19 -30.28 -9.83
CA CYS A 20 -26.55 -30.47 -10.36
C CYS A 20 -26.50 -31.14 -11.75
N PRO A 21 -27.15 -32.29 -11.96
CA PRO A 21 -27.16 -32.97 -13.27
C PRO A 21 -27.98 -32.21 -14.33
N ASN A 22 -28.78 -31.22 -13.94
CA ASN A 22 -29.61 -30.44 -14.87
C ASN A 22 -28.95 -29.14 -15.36
N CYS A 23 -28.14 -28.47 -14.54
CA CYS A 23 -27.56 -27.16 -14.89
C CYS A 23 -26.05 -27.03 -14.65
N GLY A 24 -25.40 -28.00 -14.01
CA GLY A 24 -23.95 -27.94 -13.75
C GLY A 24 -23.54 -27.09 -12.53
N ALA A 25 -24.49 -26.49 -11.81
CA ALA A 25 -24.19 -25.74 -10.58
C ALA A 25 -23.60 -26.61 -9.46
N PRO A 26 -22.50 -26.20 -8.82
CA PRO A 26 -21.96 -26.87 -7.63
C PRO A 26 -22.85 -26.64 -6.40
N GLN A 27 -23.06 -27.65 -5.56
CA GLN A 27 -23.85 -27.45 -4.32
C GLN A 27 -23.16 -26.42 -3.39
N SER A 28 -23.90 -25.38 -2.98
CA SER A 28 -23.37 -24.36 -2.07
C SER A 28 -22.87 -24.98 -0.75
N GLU A 29 -21.63 -24.68 -0.37
CA GLU A 29 -20.86 -25.32 0.73
C GLU A 29 -21.47 -25.18 2.13
N LYS A 30 -22.61 -24.49 2.29
CA LYS A 30 -23.15 -24.08 3.59
C LYS A 30 -23.66 -25.22 4.48
N LYS A 31 -23.75 -26.47 4.01
CA LYS A 31 -24.33 -27.59 4.80
C LYS A 31 -23.41 -28.79 5.05
N GLN A 32 -22.19 -28.85 4.51
CA GLN A 32 -21.32 -30.01 4.73
C GLN A 32 -20.63 -30.04 6.11
N LYS A 33 -20.84 -29.04 6.98
CA LYS A 33 -20.19 -28.96 8.30
C LYS A 33 -20.93 -29.64 9.46
N GLU A 34 -22.13 -30.20 9.26
CA GLU A 34 -22.94 -30.73 10.37
C GLU A 34 -23.01 -32.27 10.46
N SER A 35 -22.48 -33.04 9.49
CA SER A 35 -22.69 -34.51 9.48
C SER A 35 -21.46 -35.37 9.75
N ASN A 36 -20.37 -34.84 10.30
CA ASN A 36 -19.13 -35.62 10.53
C ASN A 36 -18.38 -35.30 11.83
N SER A 37 -19.10 -35.05 12.93
CA SER A 37 -18.48 -35.00 14.26
C SER A 37 -18.51 -36.40 14.92
N ASN A 38 -17.59 -37.27 14.50
CA ASN A 38 -17.07 -38.32 15.38
C ASN A 38 -15.84 -37.75 16.09
N GLU A 39 -15.87 -37.84 17.42
CA GLU A 39 -14.94 -37.25 18.38
C GLU A 39 -13.47 -37.66 18.14
N ILE A 40 -12.59 -36.67 18.07
CA ILE A 40 -11.16 -36.80 18.36
C ILE A 40 -10.81 -35.67 19.35
N PRO A 41 -10.33 -35.97 20.57
CA PRO A 41 -9.99 -34.94 21.56
C PRO A 41 -8.75 -34.15 21.12
N LEU A 42 -8.91 -32.86 20.82
CA LEU A 42 -7.80 -31.93 20.67
C LEU A 42 -7.66 -31.06 21.92
N GLU A 43 -6.59 -31.35 22.68
CA GLU A 43 -6.11 -30.60 23.82
C GLU A 43 -5.59 -29.22 23.36
N SER A 44 -6.35 -28.15 23.62
CA SER A 44 -5.89 -26.77 23.38
C SER A 44 -5.11 -26.26 24.60
N LYS A 45 -3.78 -26.30 24.53
CA LYS A 45 -2.89 -25.61 25.48
C LYS A 45 -3.02 -24.09 25.35
N THR A 46 -3.69 -23.48 26.30
CA THR A 46 -3.63 -22.03 26.56
C THR A 46 -2.27 -21.69 27.18
N LEU A 47 -1.35 -21.14 26.37
CA LEU A 47 -0.15 -20.50 26.87
C LEU A 47 -0.52 -19.17 27.56
N THR A 48 -0.63 -19.19 28.88
CA THR A 48 -0.52 -17.97 29.69
C THR A 48 0.97 -17.70 29.96
N PRO A 49 1.53 -16.52 29.61
CA PRO A 49 2.92 -16.24 29.91
C PRO A 49 3.08 -15.85 31.40
N PRO A 50 3.89 -16.59 32.20
CA PRO A 50 4.07 -16.38 33.64
C PRO A 50 4.88 -15.11 34.02
N LYS A 51 5.13 -14.20 33.06
CA LYS A 51 5.98 -13.01 33.28
C LYS A 51 5.19 -11.75 33.66
N LEU A 52 3.87 -11.70 33.43
CA LEU A 52 3.08 -10.49 33.68
C LEU A 52 2.78 -10.27 35.17
N SER A 53 2.52 -11.34 35.94
CA SER A 53 2.25 -11.25 37.38
C SER A 53 3.45 -10.76 38.19
N LYS A 54 4.68 -11.15 37.79
CA LYS A 54 5.93 -10.64 38.37
C LYS A 54 6.21 -9.16 38.04
N LEU A 55 5.70 -8.66 36.91
CA LEU A 55 5.84 -7.26 36.51
C LEU A 55 4.86 -6.37 37.27
N ILE A 56 3.62 -6.83 37.45
CA ILE A 56 2.58 -6.12 38.22
C ILE A 56 2.98 -6.00 39.70
N SER A 57 3.57 -7.04 40.30
CA SER A 57 4.02 -6.99 41.70
C SER A 57 5.27 -6.12 41.91
N LYS A 58 6.16 -5.99 40.92
CA LYS A 58 7.27 -5.03 40.98
C LYS A 58 6.78 -3.59 40.89
N PHE A 59 5.80 -3.30 40.03
CA PHE A 59 5.24 -1.97 39.87
C PHE A 59 4.47 -1.51 41.12
N SER A 60 3.66 -2.38 41.74
CA SER A 60 2.91 -2.02 42.95
C SER A 60 3.84 -1.71 44.14
N ASN A 61 4.93 -2.46 44.29
CA ASN A 61 5.92 -2.22 45.34
C ASN A 61 6.72 -0.93 45.13
N TYR A 62 7.02 -0.56 43.88
CA TYR A 62 7.68 0.70 43.58
C TYR A 62 6.84 1.91 43.99
N PHE A 63 5.53 1.91 43.69
CA PHE A 63 4.64 3.00 44.10
C PHE A 63 4.40 3.06 45.61
N ARG A 64 4.38 1.90 46.28
CA ARG A 64 4.22 1.85 47.73
C ARG A 64 5.45 2.39 48.47
N LYS A 65 6.65 2.14 47.95
CA LYS A 65 7.91 2.54 48.57
C LYS A 65 8.26 4.01 48.32
N ASN A 66 7.79 4.59 47.22
CA ASN A 66 8.06 5.98 46.85
C ASN A 66 6.87 6.93 47.12
N LYS A 67 5.93 6.56 47.99
CA LYS A 67 4.85 7.46 48.41
C LYS A 67 5.48 8.61 49.20
N PRO A 68 5.49 9.86 48.69
CA PRO A 68 6.08 10.97 49.42
C PRO A 68 5.33 11.16 50.74
N LYS A 69 6.07 11.35 51.84
CA LYS A 69 5.49 11.76 53.13
C LYS A 69 5.03 13.21 52.98
N VAL A 70 3.77 13.38 52.60
CA VAL A 70 3.10 14.67 52.61
C VAL A 70 2.69 14.95 54.06
N SER A 71 3.20 16.03 54.64
CA SER A 71 2.81 16.50 55.97
C SER A 71 1.33 16.88 55.98
N ASP A 72 0.60 16.52 57.03
CA ASP A 72 -0.86 16.66 57.16
C ASP A 72 -1.37 18.12 57.21
N SER A 73 -0.51 19.14 57.06
CA SER A 73 -0.86 20.56 57.14
C SER A 73 -1.32 21.22 55.85
N ASP A 74 -1.18 20.57 54.67
CA ASP A 74 -1.57 21.15 53.37
C ASP A 74 -2.46 20.20 52.56
N LYS A 75 -3.65 19.90 53.08
CA LYS A 75 -4.69 19.15 52.35
C LYS A 75 -5.62 20.11 51.58
N GLU A 76 -5.08 20.86 50.64
CA GLU A 76 -5.90 21.25 49.50
C GLU A 76 -5.99 20.06 48.54
N PRO A 77 -7.18 19.67 48.08
CA PRO A 77 -7.34 18.52 47.21
C PRO A 77 -6.58 18.78 45.89
N ILE A 78 -5.63 17.90 45.56
CA ILE A 78 -4.80 17.94 44.35
C ILE A 78 -5.65 18.09 43.08
N THR A 79 -6.91 17.63 43.11
CA THR A 79 -7.90 17.81 42.05
C THR A 79 -8.23 19.28 41.77
N LEU A 80 -8.28 20.15 42.78
CA LEU A 80 -8.59 21.57 42.60
C LEU A 80 -7.44 22.34 41.95
N LYS A 81 -6.18 22.01 42.29
CA LYS A 81 -4.98 22.61 41.64
C LYS A 81 -4.82 22.20 40.18
N ILE A 82 -5.22 20.97 39.82
CA ILE A 82 -5.22 20.54 38.42
C ILE A 82 -6.33 21.26 37.63
N LEU A 83 -7.52 21.42 38.22
CA LEU A 83 -8.65 22.13 37.60
C LEU A 83 -8.37 23.63 37.40
N THR A 84 -7.71 24.31 38.34
CA THR A 84 -7.32 25.72 38.17
C THR A 84 -6.19 25.90 37.16
N SER A 85 -5.29 24.91 37.02
CA SER A 85 -4.22 24.93 36.01
C SER A 85 -4.73 24.76 34.57
N ILE A 86 -5.86 24.07 34.38
CA ILE A 86 -6.49 23.88 33.06
C ILE A 86 -7.10 25.18 32.52
N ASN A 87 -7.48 26.11 33.40
CA ASN A 87 -8.08 27.38 32.99
C ASN A 87 -7.03 28.47 32.65
N SER A 88 -5.76 28.11 32.48
CA SER A 88 -4.74 29.09 32.12
C SER A 88 -5.01 29.68 30.72
N PRO A 89 -4.86 31.00 30.54
CA PRO A 89 -5.03 31.65 29.24
C PRO A 89 -4.09 31.09 28.17
N VAL A 90 -2.94 30.53 28.58
CA VAL A 90 -1.97 29.86 27.70
C VAL A 90 -2.53 28.57 27.11
N LEU A 91 -3.16 27.72 27.93
CA LEU A 91 -3.74 26.46 27.46
C LEU A 91 -4.93 26.72 26.52
N ARG A 92 -5.76 27.72 26.83
CA ARG A 92 -6.89 28.13 25.98
C ARG A 92 -6.41 28.68 24.63
N SER A 93 -5.33 29.45 24.61
CA SER A 93 -4.69 29.93 23.37
C SER A 93 -4.12 28.76 22.53
N LEU A 94 -3.47 27.79 23.16
CA LEU A 94 -2.95 26.60 22.48
C LEU A 94 -4.08 25.74 21.89
N LEU A 95 -5.17 25.55 22.63
CA LEU A 95 -6.33 24.78 22.17
C LEU A 95 -7.04 25.48 20.99
N ASN A 96 -7.19 26.81 21.05
CA ASN A 96 -7.78 27.58 19.96
C ASN A 96 -6.91 27.53 18.70
N ASN A 97 -5.59 27.63 18.83
CA ASN A 97 -4.66 27.49 17.70
C ASN A 97 -4.68 26.07 17.12
N TYR A 98 -4.82 25.04 17.96
CA TYR A 98 -4.97 23.64 17.54
C TYR A 98 -6.27 23.45 16.74
N LEU A 99 -7.40 23.92 17.26
CA LEU A 99 -8.71 23.84 16.61
C LEU A 99 -8.75 24.64 15.30
N LEU A 100 -8.12 25.82 15.26
CA LEU A 100 -8.00 26.61 14.03
C LEU A 100 -7.17 25.88 12.96
N GLY A 101 -6.10 25.19 13.38
CA GLY A 101 -5.31 24.30 12.52
C GLY A 101 -6.17 23.19 11.92
N ILE A 102 -6.95 22.50 12.75
CA ILE A 102 -7.89 21.45 12.29
C ILE A 102 -8.90 22.01 11.28
N LYS A 103 -9.51 23.16 11.57
CA LYS A 103 -10.48 23.78 10.65
C LYS A 103 -9.86 24.08 9.28
N LYS A 104 -8.64 24.61 9.23
CA LYS A 104 -7.92 24.87 7.97
C LYS A 104 -7.62 23.56 7.23
N THR A 105 -7.18 22.52 7.92
CA THR A 105 -6.89 21.22 7.32
C THR A 105 -8.14 20.57 6.72
N ILE A 106 -9.28 20.64 7.43
CA ILE A 106 -10.58 20.16 6.91
C ILE A 106 -10.97 20.95 5.65
N LEU A 107 -10.78 22.28 5.65
CA LEU A 107 -11.09 23.10 4.49
C LEU A 107 -10.22 22.75 3.27
N TYR A 108 -8.92 22.49 3.47
CA TYR A 108 -8.02 22.04 2.40
C TYR A 108 -8.40 20.65 1.88
N ALA A 109 -8.77 19.72 2.76
CA ALA A 109 -9.21 18.39 2.37
C ALA A 109 -10.50 18.44 1.53
N LEU A 110 -11.46 19.29 1.92
CA LEU A 110 -12.68 19.53 1.13
C LEU A 110 -12.35 20.15 -0.24
N GLY A 111 -11.44 21.12 -0.31
CA GLY A 111 -11.01 21.71 -1.58
C GLY A 111 -10.36 20.69 -2.52
N LEU A 112 -9.48 19.83 -2.01
CA LEU A 112 -8.87 18.74 -2.78
C LEU A 112 -9.89 17.70 -3.23
N ALA A 113 -10.85 17.35 -2.39
CA ALA A 113 -11.93 16.44 -2.76
C ALA A 113 -12.79 17.00 -3.92
N ILE A 114 -13.09 18.30 -3.90
CA ILE A 114 -13.83 18.97 -4.99
C ILE A 114 -13.01 18.95 -6.30
N ILE A 115 -11.71 19.26 -6.24
CA ILE A 115 -10.83 19.21 -7.42
C ILE A 115 -10.74 17.78 -7.98
N PHE A 116 -10.64 16.79 -7.10
CA PHE A 116 -10.58 15.38 -7.49
C PHE A 116 -11.87 14.93 -8.18
N VAL A 117 -13.04 15.27 -7.61
CA VAL A 117 -14.35 15.02 -8.25
C VAL A 117 -14.45 15.73 -9.60
N ALA A 118 -13.97 16.97 -9.72
CA ALA A 118 -13.96 17.69 -11.00
C ALA A 118 -13.06 17.01 -12.05
N LEU A 119 -11.87 16.52 -11.66
CA LEU A 119 -10.99 15.74 -12.53
C LEU A 119 -11.65 14.43 -12.97
N LEU A 120 -12.32 13.73 -12.06
CA LEU A 120 -13.03 12.50 -12.39
C LEU A 120 -14.19 12.74 -13.35
N LEU A 121 -14.97 13.81 -13.16
CA LEU A 121 -16.01 14.22 -14.10
C LEU A 121 -15.43 14.59 -15.47
N TYR A 122 -14.24 15.20 -15.50
CA TYR A 122 -13.51 15.49 -16.72
C TYR A 122 -13.07 14.21 -17.45
N PHE A 123 -12.51 13.22 -16.73
CA PHE A 123 -12.09 11.94 -17.30
C PHE A 123 -13.25 11.06 -17.73
N ASN A 124 -14.37 11.05 -16.99
CA ASN A 124 -15.57 10.29 -17.36
C ASN A 124 -16.17 10.79 -18.68
N ARG A 125 -16.02 12.09 -18.99
CA ARG A 125 -16.45 12.67 -20.27
C ARG A 125 -15.57 12.23 -21.44
N ALA A 126 -14.38 11.68 -21.18
CA ALA A 126 -13.41 11.33 -22.21
C ALA A 126 -13.52 9.87 -22.71
N GLU A 127 -14.60 9.13 -22.36
CA GLU A 127 -14.87 7.73 -22.79
C GLU A 127 -13.74 6.73 -22.50
N LEU A 128 -12.82 7.04 -21.59
CA LEU A 128 -11.55 6.34 -21.45
C LEU A 128 -11.51 5.25 -20.37
N VAL A 129 -12.56 5.08 -19.56
CA VAL A 129 -12.54 4.16 -18.41
C VAL A 129 -13.89 3.47 -18.23
N ASP A 130 -13.87 2.15 -18.06
CA ASP A 130 -15.05 1.35 -17.72
C ASP A 130 -15.68 1.82 -16.39
N PHE A 131 -17.00 1.97 -16.38
CA PHE A 131 -17.77 2.59 -15.30
C PHE A 131 -17.53 1.93 -13.92
N ASN A 132 -17.29 0.62 -13.88
CA ASN A 132 -17.06 -0.13 -12.65
C ASN A 132 -15.67 0.14 -12.05
N GLU A 133 -14.63 0.29 -12.89
CA GLU A 133 -13.29 0.67 -12.41
C GLU A 133 -13.27 2.13 -11.95
N ALA A 134 -14.00 3.01 -12.65
CA ALA A 134 -14.16 4.40 -12.24
C ALA A 134 -14.78 4.51 -10.83
N ILE A 135 -15.82 3.72 -10.52
CA ILE A 135 -16.43 3.71 -9.18
C ILE A 135 -15.42 3.30 -8.10
N LEU A 136 -14.59 2.30 -8.37
CA LEU A 136 -13.58 1.84 -7.42
C LEU A 136 -12.56 2.96 -7.13
N TYR A 137 -12.05 3.65 -8.16
CA TYR A 137 -11.15 4.79 -7.99
C TYR A 137 -11.82 5.99 -7.29
N ILE A 138 -13.11 6.24 -7.57
CA ILE A 138 -13.90 7.31 -6.94
C ILE A 138 -14.09 7.07 -5.45
N ILE A 139 -14.30 5.83 -5.02
CA ILE A 139 -14.58 5.51 -3.61
C ILE A 139 -13.29 5.23 -2.84
N VAL A 140 -12.42 4.37 -3.38
CA VAL A 140 -11.23 3.89 -2.67
C VAL A 140 -10.12 4.94 -2.68
N GLY A 141 -9.94 5.68 -3.78
CA GLY A 141 -8.89 6.69 -3.92
C GLY A 141 -8.93 7.76 -2.82
N PRO A 142 -10.07 8.44 -2.58
CA PRO A 142 -10.20 9.44 -1.52
C PRO A 142 -10.02 8.85 -0.12
N ILE A 143 -10.45 7.62 0.13
CA ILE A 143 -10.28 6.95 1.43
C ILE A 143 -8.80 6.70 1.71
N VAL A 144 -8.06 6.18 0.73
CA VAL A 144 -6.60 5.95 0.86
C VAL A 144 -5.86 7.28 1.05
N LEU A 145 -6.22 8.31 0.28
CA LEU A 145 -5.63 9.64 0.41
C LEU A 145 -5.91 10.27 1.79
N LEU A 146 -7.13 10.09 2.31
CA LEU A 146 -7.53 10.55 3.64
C LEU A 146 -6.75 9.81 4.73
N MET A 147 -6.62 8.48 4.65
CA MET A 147 -5.83 7.69 5.60
C MET A 147 -4.36 8.12 5.59
N TYR A 148 -3.79 8.40 4.43
CA TYR A 148 -2.43 8.92 4.28
C TYR A 148 -2.27 10.29 4.95
N TYR A 149 -3.20 11.21 4.71
CA TYR A 149 -3.19 12.53 5.34
C TYR A 149 -3.35 12.46 6.85
N ILE A 150 -4.24 11.61 7.36
CA ILE A 150 -4.41 11.37 8.80
C ILE A 150 -3.11 10.83 9.40
N GLY A 151 -2.45 9.88 8.73
CA GLY A 151 -1.15 9.34 9.15
C GLY A 151 -0.08 10.42 9.25
N LEU A 152 0.11 11.22 8.20
CA LEU A 152 1.05 12.34 8.18
C LEU A 152 0.75 13.37 9.28
N TYR A 153 -0.52 13.72 9.46
CA TYR A 153 -0.93 14.72 10.45
C TYR A 153 -0.73 14.21 11.88
N THR A 154 -0.97 12.92 12.12
CA THR A 154 -0.71 12.26 13.40
C THR A 154 0.78 12.27 13.72
N VAL A 155 1.63 11.91 12.75
CA VAL A 155 3.10 11.98 12.91
C VAL A 155 3.57 13.41 13.18
N TYR A 156 3.04 14.40 12.45
CA TYR A 156 3.32 15.81 12.68
C TYR A 156 2.94 16.26 14.10
N TYR A 157 1.78 15.85 14.61
CA TYR A 157 1.34 16.22 15.96
C TYR A 157 2.13 15.53 17.06
N LEU A 158 2.43 14.25 16.90
CA LEU A 158 3.32 13.52 17.82
C LEU A 158 4.70 14.19 17.88
N PHE A 159 5.21 14.66 16.74
CA PHE A 159 6.45 15.43 16.69
C PHE A 159 6.33 16.77 17.43
N LYS A 160 5.24 17.52 17.21
CA LYS A 160 5.00 18.78 17.90
C LYS A 160 4.90 18.60 19.41
N ILE A 161 4.22 17.56 19.88
CA ILE A 161 4.09 17.22 21.30
C ILE A 161 5.45 16.82 21.89
N LYS A 162 6.25 16.00 21.20
CA LYS A 162 7.57 15.57 21.68
C LYS A 162 8.58 16.73 21.68
N ALA A 163 8.53 17.60 20.69
CA ALA A 163 9.30 18.85 20.65
C ALA A 163 8.88 19.79 21.80
N PHE A 164 7.57 19.92 22.05
CA PHE A 164 7.07 20.70 23.18
C PHE A 164 7.52 20.12 24.52
N SER A 165 7.52 18.79 24.66
CA SER A 165 8.01 18.08 25.86
C SER A 165 9.51 18.33 26.08
N MET A 166 10.32 18.26 25.02
CA MET A 166 11.76 18.61 25.10
C MET A 166 11.97 20.07 25.49
N ILE A 167 11.24 21.01 24.87
CA ILE A 167 11.32 22.44 25.20
C ILE A 167 10.89 22.68 26.64
N PHE A 168 9.83 22.02 27.10
CA PHE A 168 9.33 22.14 28.47
C PHE A 168 10.33 21.57 29.48
N THR A 169 10.97 20.45 29.16
CA THR A 169 12.01 19.84 30.01
C THR A 169 13.26 20.73 30.06
N TYR A 170 13.64 21.33 28.93
CA TYR A 170 14.72 22.30 28.83
C TYR A 170 14.43 23.60 29.62
N LEU A 171 13.21 24.13 29.53
CA LEU A 171 12.81 25.32 30.29
C LEU A 171 12.72 25.03 31.79
N LYS A 172 12.24 23.84 32.16
CA LYS A 172 12.21 23.38 33.56
C LYS A 172 13.63 23.20 34.12
N SER A 173 14.56 22.63 33.34
CA SER A 173 15.96 22.53 33.76
C SER A 173 16.60 23.92 33.90
N LYS A 174 16.29 24.85 32.99
CA LYS A 174 16.81 26.24 33.04
C LYS A 174 16.25 27.07 34.19
N SER A 175 14.98 26.87 34.56
CA SER A 175 14.36 27.48 35.74
C SER A 175 15.02 27.00 37.04
N VAL A 176 15.39 25.72 37.11
CA VAL A 176 16.16 25.15 38.22
C VAL A 176 17.64 25.59 38.17
N MET A 177 18.18 25.87 36.99
CA MET A 177 19.57 26.31 36.79
C MET A 177 19.83 27.79 37.11
N SER A 178 18.80 28.59 37.43
CA SER A 178 19.01 29.97 37.91
C SER A 178 19.70 30.05 39.29
N GLN A 179 20.01 28.91 39.91
CA GLN A 179 20.78 28.82 41.16
C GLN A 179 22.17 28.16 41.01
N ILE A 180 22.60 27.75 39.81
CA ILE A 180 23.90 27.07 39.64
C ILE A 180 24.79 27.86 38.67
N ASP A 181 25.61 28.72 39.26
CA ASP A 181 26.45 29.73 38.60
C ASP A 181 27.77 29.16 38.05
N ASN A 182 27.76 27.98 37.42
CA ASN A 182 28.98 27.34 36.91
C ASN A 182 28.94 27.07 35.39
N LYS A 183 29.80 27.83 34.70
CA LYS A 183 29.84 28.10 33.26
C LYS A 183 30.46 26.98 32.39
N LYS A 184 30.49 25.71 32.82
CA LYS A 184 31.33 24.67 32.17
C LYS A 184 30.66 23.43 31.57
N GLU A 185 29.34 23.25 31.66
CA GLU A 185 28.69 21.99 31.23
C GLU A 185 27.71 22.08 30.05
N PHE A 186 27.79 23.13 29.22
CA PHE A 186 26.81 23.33 28.14
C PHE A 186 27.11 22.61 26.81
N THR A 187 28.16 21.77 26.75
CA THR A 187 28.59 21.10 25.51
C THR A 187 27.89 19.77 25.20
N ASP A 188 27.25 19.12 26.17
CA ASP A 188 26.70 17.76 25.99
C ASP A 188 25.26 17.69 25.47
N LEU A 189 24.56 18.82 25.33
CA LEU A 189 23.17 18.84 24.85
C LEU A 189 23.01 18.88 23.33
N LYS A 190 24.11 18.95 22.57
CA LYS A 190 24.08 19.11 21.10
C LYS A 190 23.97 17.78 20.34
N THR A 191 24.25 16.65 20.98
CA THR A 191 24.29 15.31 20.36
C THR A 191 22.91 14.70 20.13
N ASN A 192 21.91 15.00 20.98
CA ASN A 192 20.58 14.39 20.89
C ASN A 192 19.72 14.84 19.69
N GLY A 193 20.07 15.94 19.02
CA GLY A 193 19.33 16.42 17.84
C GLY A 193 19.59 15.57 16.58
N PHE A 194 20.79 15.01 16.47
CA PHE A 194 21.21 14.25 15.29
C PHE A 194 20.59 12.86 15.25
N GLU A 195 20.55 12.16 16.38
CA GLU A 195 19.96 10.82 16.48
C GLU A 195 18.47 10.81 16.14
N ASN A 196 17.72 11.84 16.57
CA ASN A 196 16.30 11.99 16.23
C ASN A 196 16.07 12.25 14.73
N LEU A 197 17.01 12.93 14.06
CA LEU A 197 16.94 13.15 12.61
C LEU A 197 17.23 11.86 11.83
N VAL A 198 18.24 11.10 12.25
CA VAL A 198 18.60 9.81 11.63
C VAL A 198 17.45 8.81 11.79
N PHE A 199 16.87 8.70 12.99
CA PHE A 199 15.71 7.84 13.23
C PHE A 199 14.51 8.22 12.35
N PHE A 200 14.26 9.52 12.17
CA PHE A 200 13.17 10.01 11.31
C PHE A 200 13.41 9.68 9.83
N LEU A 201 14.62 9.89 9.33
CA LEU A 201 14.97 9.56 7.94
C LEU A 201 14.84 8.05 7.68
N LEU A 202 15.19 7.23 8.67
CA LEU A 202 15.06 5.77 8.58
C LEU A 202 13.59 5.33 8.60
N LEU A 203 12.76 5.89 9.49
CA LEU A 203 11.33 5.60 9.53
C LEU A 203 10.61 6.05 8.24
N TRP A 204 10.99 7.22 7.72
CA TRP A 204 10.47 7.75 6.46
C TRP A 204 10.87 6.87 5.27
N SER A 205 12.12 6.40 5.21
CA SER A 205 12.56 5.51 4.12
C SER A 205 11.85 4.16 4.17
N ILE A 206 11.64 3.59 5.35
CA ILE A 206 10.87 2.35 5.54
C ILE A 206 9.45 2.52 5.01
N LEU A 207 8.77 3.62 5.36
CA LEU A 207 7.41 3.89 4.88
C LEU A 207 7.36 3.97 3.34
N HIS A 208 8.38 4.57 2.71
CA HIS A 208 8.46 4.67 1.25
C HIS A 208 8.73 3.32 0.60
N LEU A 209 9.60 2.51 1.20
CA LEU A 209 9.87 1.15 0.75
C LEU A 209 8.57 0.33 0.76
N ILE A 210 7.78 0.43 1.83
CA ILE A 210 6.47 -0.25 1.96
C ILE A 210 5.51 0.20 0.86
N LEU A 211 5.43 1.49 0.55
CA LEU A 211 4.57 2.01 -0.52
C LEU A 211 5.00 1.50 -1.90
N ILE A 212 6.32 1.45 -2.17
CA ILE A 212 6.85 0.88 -3.41
C ILE A 212 6.51 -0.62 -3.49
N PHE A 213 6.73 -1.37 -2.41
CA PHE A 213 6.38 -2.78 -2.37
C PHE A 213 4.89 -3.03 -2.56
N ALA A 214 4.02 -2.20 -1.97
CA ALA A 214 2.58 -2.29 -2.16
C ALA A 214 2.18 -2.07 -3.63
N GLY A 215 2.71 -1.03 -4.29
CA GLY A 215 2.47 -0.79 -5.71
C GLY A 215 2.99 -1.92 -6.60
N CYS A 216 4.17 -2.47 -6.30
CA CYS A 216 4.70 -3.65 -7.00
C CYS A 216 3.80 -4.89 -6.80
N PHE A 217 3.26 -5.09 -5.60
CA PHE A 217 2.41 -6.24 -5.28
C PHE A 217 1.04 -6.13 -5.95
N GLU A 218 0.47 -4.93 -6.02
CA GLU A 218 -0.78 -4.65 -6.72
C GLU A 218 -0.61 -4.83 -8.23
N GLY A 219 0.49 -4.31 -8.80
CA GLY A 219 0.85 -4.58 -10.19
C GLY A 219 1.06 -6.06 -10.48
N TYR A 220 1.66 -6.82 -9.55
CA TYR A 220 1.82 -8.26 -9.66
C TYR A 220 0.49 -9.02 -9.55
N ALA A 221 -0.40 -8.62 -8.63
CA ALA A 221 -1.71 -9.25 -8.47
C ALA A 221 -2.58 -9.04 -9.71
N TYR A 222 -2.61 -7.80 -10.24
CA TYR A 222 -3.31 -7.48 -11.49
C TYR A 222 -2.73 -8.23 -12.68
N TYR A 223 -1.39 -8.33 -12.74
CA TYR A 223 -0.71 -9.17 -13.73
C TYR A 223 -1.19 -10.62 -13.58
N SER A 224 -1.11 -11.21 -12.39
CA SER A 224 -1.49 -12.61 -12.14
C SER A 224 -2.94 -12.91 -12.51
N SER A 225 -3.90 -12.03 -12.18
CA SER A 225 -5.31 -12.24 -12.52
C SER A 225 -5.59 -12.19 -14.01
N TYR A 226 -4.82 -11.41 -14.77
CA TYR A 226 -5.00 -11.27 -16.22
C TYR A 226 -4.49 -12.50 -17.01
N TYR A 227 -3.62 -13.34 -16.40
CA TYR A 227 -3.07 -14.53 -17.06
C TYR A 227 -3.80 -15.84 -16.74
N ASP A 228 -4.75 -15.85 -15.79
CA ASP A 228 -5.47 -17.07 -15.40
C ASP A 228 -6.69 -17.37 -16.30
N GLU A 229 -7.13 -16.44 -17.15
CA GLU A 229 -8.21 -16.66 -18.11
C GLU A 229 -7.65 -16.82 -19.53
N PHE A 230 -8.08 -17.88 -20.21
CA PHE A 230 -7.62 -18.44 -21.50
C PHE A 230 -7.63 -17.52 -22.74
N SER A 231 -7.65 -16.20 -22.57
CA SER A 231 -7.56 -15.26 -23.68
C SER A 231 -6.08 -15.03 -24.04
N PRO A 232 -5.66 -15.25 -25.30
CA PRO A 232 -4.31 -14.90 -25.72
C PRO A 232 -4.11 -13.39 -25.45
N PRO A 233 -3.14 -13.02 -24.61
CA PRO A 233 -2.94 -11.65 -24.18
C PRO A 233 -2.69 -10.74 -25.39
N ALA A 234 -3.52 -9.70 -25.54
CA ALA A 234 -3.25 -8.57 -26.42
C ALA A 234 -2.04 -7.80 -25.85
N TYR A 235 -0.84 -8.30 -26.17
CA TYR A 235 0.44 -7.90 -25.56
C TYR A 235 0.96 -6.51 -25.94
N ASP A 236 0.11 -5.64 -26.47
CA ASP A 236 0.55 -4.36 -27.03
C ASP A 236 0.68 -3.23 -26.01
N ASN A 237 0.36 -3.45 -24.73
CA ASN A 237 0.45 -2.39 -23.73
C ASN A 237 1.47 -2.69 -22.61
N PRO A 238 2.76 -2.33 -22.80
CA PRO A 238 3.70 -2.07 -21.71
C PRO A 238 3.29 -0.90 -20.79
N ARG A 239 2.05 -0.39 -20.93
CA ARG A 239 1.48 0.73 -20.19
C ARG A 239 1.52 0.53 -18.69
N MET A 240 1.13 -0.61 -18.14
CA MET A 240 0.87 -0.70 -16.69
C MET A 240 2.12 -0.54 -15.81
N PHE A 241 3.27 -1.11 -16.21
CA PHE A 241 4.52 -0.92 -15.45
C PHE A 241 5.12 0.47 -15.70
N GLY A 242 5.04 0.97 -16.94
CA GLY A 242 5.48 2.32 -17.28
C GLY A 242 4.68 3.39 -16.55
N GLU A 243 3.37 3.24 -16.46
CA GLU A 243 2.45 4.15 -15.78
C GLU A 243 2.68 4.17 -14.26
N SER A 244 2.98 3.01 -13.66
CA SER A 244 3.35 2.91 -12.25
C SER A 244 4.65 3.68 -11.95
N MET A 245 5.67 3.55 -12.80
CA MET A 245 6.92 4.31 -12.69
C MET A 245 6.74 5.80 -12.95
N VAL A 246 5.89 6.16 -13.92
CA VAL A 246 5.54 7.56 -14.20
C VAL A 246 4.82 8.19 -13.00
N TYR A 247 3.94 7.45 -12.32
CA TYR A 247 3.30 7.91 -11.08
C TYR A 247 4.31 8.14 -9.96
N ILE A 248 5.27 7.23 -9.77
CA ILE A 248 6.37 7.40 -8.82
C ILE A 248 7.14 8.68 -9.18
N ILE A 249 7.57 8.87 -10.42
CA ILE A 249 8.31 10.06 -10.84
C ILE A 249 7.47 11.34 -10.64
N LEU A 250 6.20 11.35 -11.05
CA LEU A 250 5.32 12.53 -10.96
C LEU A 250 4.97 12.90 -9.53
N VAL A 251 4.89 11.94 -8.59
CA VAL A 251 4.61 12.23 -7.19
C VAL A 251 5.88 12.63 -6.44
N PHE A 252 7.01 11.98 -6.71
CA PHE A 252 8.24 12.21 -5.96
C PHE A 252 9.03 13.43 -6.45
N LEU A 253 9.09 13.67 -7.76
CA LEU A 253 9.89 14.77 -8.32
C LEU A 253 9.45 16.16 -7.83
N PRO A 254 8.14 16.50 -7.77
CA PRO A 254 7.69 17.79 -7.27
C PRO A 254 7.97 17.99 -5.77
N TYR A 255 7.82 16.95 -4.94
CA TYR A 255 8.12 17.03 -3.51
C TYR A 255 9.60 17.38 -3.27
N TRP A 256 10.50 16.74 -4.02
CA TRP A 256 11.94 17.00 -3.91
C TRP A 256 12.32 18.39 -4.43
N ILE A 257 11.72 18.84 -5.54
CA ILE A 257 11.90 20.20 -6.05
C ILE A 257 11.44 21.22 -5.01
N ILE A 258 10.26 21.04 -4.41
CA ILE A 258 9.74 21.96 -3.38
C ILE A 258 10.70 22.01 -2.19
N LYS A 259 11.18 20.86 -1.70
CA LYS A 259 12.09 20.78 -0.55
C LYS A 259 13.46 21.44 -0.84
N LEU A 260 13.98 21.25 -2.05
CA LEU A 260 15.19 21.92 -2.52
C LEU A 260 14.98 23.45 -2.53
N LEU A 261 13.89 23.91 -3.16
CA LEU A 261 13.54 25.33 -3.26
C LEU A 261 13.33 25.96 -1.88
N THR A 262 12.64 25.30 -0.96
CA THR A 262 12.45 25.83 0.41
C THR A 262 13.80 25.97 1.13
N SER A 263 14.71 25.01 0.95
CA SER A 263 16.03 25.06 1.54
C SER A 263 16.89 26.20 0.97
N ILE A 264 16.76 26.48 -0.33
CA ILE A 264 17.40 27.64 -1.00
C ILE A 264 16.85 28.95 -0.44
N VAL A 265 15.52 29.10 -0.38
CA VAL A 265 14.86 30.32 0.13
C VAL A 265 15.26 30.61 1.58
N ILE A 266 15.31 29.58 2.44
CA ILE A 266 15.74 29.74 3.85
C ILE A 266 17.21 30.20 3.93
N SER A 267 18.08 29.68 3.06
CA SER A 267 19.50 30.07 3.04
C SER A 267 19.66 31.53 2.61
N ILE A 268 18.95 31.96 1.56
CA ILE A 268 18.97 33.35 1.08
C ILE A 268 18.52 34.30 2.20
N LYS A 269 17.44 33.95 2.90
CA LYS A 269 16.84 34.82 3.93
C LYS A 269 17.74 35.02 5.15
N LYS A 270 18.59 34.04 5.48
CA LYS A 270 19.47 34.14 6.65
C LYS A 270 20.72 35.00 6.44
N LYS A 271 21.05 35.44 5.22
CA LYS A 271 22.26 36.20 4.84
C LYS A 271 23.61 35.58 5.25
N SER A 272 23.63 34.54 6.07
CA SER A 272 24.79 33.69 6.34
C SER A 272 24.79 32.57 5.30
N PHE A 273 25.38 32.85 4.13
CA PHE A 273 25.60 31.84 3.10
C PHE A 273 26.85 31.01 3.45
N GLU A 274 26.84 30.45 4.65
CA GLU A 274 27.74 29.34 4.97
C GLU A 274 27.12 28.12 4.31
N TRP A 275 27.61 27.82 3.11
CA TRP A 275 27.34 26.55 2.44
C TRP A 275 27.61 25.42 3.44
N PRO A 276 26.57 24.72 3.94
CA PRO A 276 26.83 23.64 4.87
C PRO A 276 27.54 22.54 4.08
N ASN A 277 28.57 21.92 4.65
CA ASN A 277 29.24 20.72 4.11
C ASN A 277 28.25 19.57 3.75
N ASN A 278 26.96 19.71 4.05
CA ASN A 278 25.84 18.86 3.65
C ASN A 278 25.32 19.09 2.21
N ILE A 279 25.97 19.88 1.35
CA ILE A 279 25.62 19.97 -0.09
C ILE A 279 25.64 18.59 -0.75
N MET A 280 26.66 17.79 -0.46
CA MET A 280 26.80 16.42 -0.94
C MET A 280 25.56 15.58 -0.58
N LEU A 281 25.02 15.74 0.63
CA LEU A 281 23.80 15.07 1.07
C LEU A 281 22.53 15.56 0.35
N LYS A 282 22.52 16.78 -0.19
CA LYS A 282 21.40 17.30 -1.00
C LYS A 282 21.47 16.85 -2.45
N PHE A 283 22.67 16.56 -2.97
CA PHE A 283 22.85 15.99 -4.31
C PHE A 283 22.74 14.46 -4.33
N LEU A 284 22.95 13.79 -3.19
CA LEU A 284 22.81 12.34 -3.07
C LEU A 284 21.50 11.80 -3.68
N PRO A 285 20.31 12.39 -3.46
CA PRO A 285 19.06 11.93 -4.08
C PRO A 285 19.05 12.08 -5.60
N ILE A 286 19.60 13.18 -6.12
CA ILE A 286 19.69 13.45 -7.56
C ILE A 286 20.65 12.44 -8.20
N ALA A 287 21.80 12.21 -7.58
CA ALA A 287 22.77 11.21 -8.02
C ALA A 287 22.18 9.80 -7.97
N THR A 288 21.45 9.42 -6.90
CA THR A 288 20.78 8.12 -6.83
C THR A 288 19.67 7.99 -7.86
N ALA A 289 18.90 9.05 -8.14
CA ALA A 289 17.90 9.05 -9.20
C ALA A 289 18.56 8.88 -10.57
N PHE A 290 19.71 9.54 -10.81
CA PHE A 290 20.47 9.43 -12.05
C PHE A 290 21.05 8.01 -12.22
N ILE A 291 21.64 7.46 -11.16
CA ILE A 291 22.16 6.08 -11.15
C ILE A 291 21.01 5.09 -11.39
N PHE A 292 19.85 5.31 -10.77
CA PHE A 292 18.66 4.50 -11.02
C PHE A 292 18.20 4.62 -12.49
N CYS A 293 18.11 5.82 -13.04
CA CYS A 293 17.76 5.99 -14.45
C CYS A 293 18.76 5.33 -15.40
N ILE A 294 20.07 5.45 -15.14
CA ILE A 294 21.11 4.90 -16.03
C ILE A 294 21.23 3.39 -15.89
N ILE A 295 21.09 2.83 -14.69
CA ILE A 295 21.32 1.40 -14.45
C ILE A 295 20.01 0.61 -14.51
N TYR A 296 18.96 1.07 -13.83
CA TYR A 296 17.72 0.31 -13.72
C TYR A 296 16.89 0.34 -15.00
N ILE A 297 16.84 1.46 -15.74
CA ILE A 297 16.02 1.53 -16.97
C ILE A 297 16.51 0.53 -18.02
N PRO A 298 17.81 0.42 -18.35
CA PRO A 298 18.28 -0.58 -19.31
C PRO A 298 18.04 -2.02 -18.85
N ILE A 299 18.20 -2.32 -17.56
CA ILE A 299 17.93 -3.65 -17.00
C ILE A 299 16.44 -4.00 -17.15
N LEU A 300 15.56 -3.04 -16.88
CA LEU A 300 14.11 -3.21 -17.07
C LEU A 300 13.75 -3.38 -18.54
N GLN A 301 14.38 -2.64 -19.44
CA GLN A 301 14.19 -2.78 -20.89
C GLN A 301 14.65 -4.16 -21.39
N ASP A 302 15.82 -4.64 -20.98
CA ASP A 302 16.32 -5.97 -21.32
C ASP A 302 15.40 -7.09 -20.79
N SER A 303 14.94 -6.97 -19.54
CA SER A 303 13.98 -7.91 -18.95
C SER A 303 12.65 -7.96 -19.71
N ALA A 304 12.11 -6.78 -20.08
CA ALA A 304 10.89 -6.69 -20.87
C ALA A 304 11.07 -7.30 -22.27
N GLN A 305 12.23 -7.09 -22.91
CA GLN A 305 12.52 -7.65 -24.22
C GLN A 305 12.65 -9.18 -24.17
N LYS A 306 13.39 -9.73 -23.19
CA LYS A 306 13.50 -11.19 -22.97
C LYS A 306 12.15 -11.84 -22.71
N THR A 307 11.28 -11.17 -21.96
CA THR A 307 9.92 -11.63 -21.71
C THR A 307 9.13 -11.69 -23.03
N LYS A 308 9.16 -10.60 -23.82
CA LYS A 308 8.53 -10.53 -25.15
C LYS A 308 9.01 -11.63 -26.10
N GLU A 309 10.31 -11.93 -26.10
CA GLU A 309 10.88 -13.01 -26.90
C GLU A 309 10.42 -14.39 -26.43
N ARG A 310 10.38 -14.64 -25.11
CA ARG A 310 9.88 -15.90 -24.55
C ARG A 310 8.42 -16.16 -24.95
N ILE A 311 7.57 -15.14 -24.90
CA ILE A 311 6.16 -15.23 -25.32
C ILE A 311 6.06 -15.55 -26.80
N ARG A 312 6.85 -14.88 -27.66
CA ARG A 312 6.89 -15.16 -29.10
C ARG A 312 7.30 -16.60 -29.38
N MET A 313 8.25 -17.15 -28.63
CA MET A 313 8.66 -18.54 -28.76
C MET A 313 7.54 -19.50 -28.32
N MET A 314 6.88 -19.23 -27.19
CA MET A 314 5.75 -20.04 -26.71
C MET A 314 4.57 -20.02 -27.68
N SER A 315 4.24 -18.86 -28.25
CA SER A 315 3.17 -18.71 -29.25
C SER A 315 3.47 -19.53 -30.51
N LYS A 316 4.71 -19.46 -31.03
CA LYS A 316 5.14 -20.29 -32.16
C LYS A 316 5.08 -21.78 -31.84
N GLN A 317 5.50 -22.16 -30.62
CA GLN A 317 5.44 -23.56 -30.18
C GLN A 317 3.99 -24.04 -30.07
N SER A 318 3.09 -23.24 -29.49
CA SER A 318 1.67 -23.59 -29.40
C SER A 318 1.01 -23.69 -30.77
N GLU A 319 1.38 -22.81 -31.71
CA GLU A 319 0.89 -22.87 -33.09
C GLU A 319 1.38 -24.14 -33.80
N GLN A 320 2.65 -24.52 -33.60
CA GLN A 320 3.21 -25.76 -34.14
C GLN A 320 2.55 -27.00 -33.52
N GLU A 321 2.31 -27.01 -32.22
CA GLU A 321 1.61 -28.11 -31.54
C GLU A 321 0.15 -28.23 -32.00
N PHE A 322 -0.53 -27.11 -32.22
CA PHE A 322 -1.89 -27.09 -32.76
C PHE A 322 -1.93 -27.63 -34.19
N LYS A 323 -1.02 -27.16 -35.07
CA LYS A 323 -0.88 -27.68 -36.44
C LYS A 323 -0.61 -29.18 -36.43
N LYS A 324 0.32 -29.64 -35.58
CA LYS A 324 0.62 -31.07 -35.43
C LYS A 324 -0.59 -31.89 -35.00
N ARG A 325 -1.36 -31.42 -34.00
CA ARG A 325 -2.60 -32.10 -33.56
C ARG A 325 -3.65 -32.13 -34.66
N ALA A 326 -3.83 -31.04 -35.40
CA ALA A 326 -4.75 -30.97 -36.52
C ALA A 326 -4.35 -31.97 -37.62
N ASP A 327 -3.07 -32.05 -37.97
CA ASP A 327 -2.54 -33.00 -38.94
C ASP A 327 -2.72 -34.46 -38.48
N ASP A 328 -2.49 -34.75 -37.19
CA ASP A 328 -2.67 -36.07 -36.61
C ASP A 328 -4.15 -36.50 -36.62
N MET A 329 -5.07 -35.59 -36.26
CA MET A 329 -6.52 -35.81 -36.35
C MET A 329 -6.97 -36.02 -37.80
N LEU A 330 -6.42 -35.25 -38.74
CA LEU A 330 -6.73 -35.39 -40.16
C LEU A 330 -6.30 -36.78 -40.68
N LYS A 331 -5.08 -37.22 -40.35
CA LYS A 331 -4.57 -38.55 -40.72
C LYS A 331 -5.40 -39.67 -40.12
N GLU A 332 -5.83 -39.52 -38.87
CA GLU A 332 -6.69 -40.51 -38.21
C GLU A 332 -8.07 -40.59 -38.89
N ASN A 333 -8.68 -39.44 -39.22
CA ASN A 333 -9.94 -39.40 -39.94
C ASN A 333 -9.86 -40.01 -41.35
N ILE A 334 -8.79 -39.72 -42.09
CA ILE A 334 -8.51 -40.32 -43.41
C ILE A 334 -8.39 -41.84 -43.29
N LYS A 335 -7.63 -42.32 -42.30
CA LYS A 335 -7.43 -43.76 -42.07
C LYS A 335 -8.75 -44.48 -41.75
N ASN A 336 -9.63 -43.83 -41.00
CA ASN A 336 -10.88 -44.41 -40.54
C ASN A 336 -12.04 -44.25 -41.55
N ASN A 337 -11.92 -43.36 -42.54
CA ASN A 337 -12.98 -43.07 -43.51
C ASN A 337 -12.42 -42.80 -44.93
N PRO A 338 -12.38 -43.81 -45.82
CA PRO A 338 -11.83 -43.64 -47.18
C PRO A 338 -12.67 -42.68 -48.06
N VAL A 339 -13.97 -42.54 -47.80
CA VAL A 339 -14.85 -41.57 -48.50
C VAL A 339 -14.45 -40.12 -48.16
N PHE A 340 -13.88 -39.90 -46.98
CA PHE A 340 -13.37 -38.59 -46.58
C PHE A 340 -12.14 -38.19 -47.40
N GLN A 341 -11.27 -39.15 -47.72
CA GLN A 341 -10.09 -38.90 -48.58
C GLN A 341 -10.49 -38.48 -49.99
N GLU A 342 -11.45 -39.19 -50.60
CA GLU A 342 -11.94 -38.88 -51.95
C GLU A 342 -12.54 -37.46 -52.05
N ASN A 343 -13.26 -37.02 -51.01
CA ASN A 343 -13.78 -35.65 -50.94
C ASN A 343 -12.68 -34.60 -50.78
N ILE A 344 -11.61 -34.87 -50.02
CA ILE A 344 -10.45 -33.98 -49.91
C ILE A 344 -9.74 -33.85 -51.25
N ASP A 345 -9.52 -34.97 -51.95
CA ASP A 345 -8.83 -34.97 -53.24
C ASP A 345 -9.64 -34.19 -54.29
N ARG A 346 -10.97 -34.34 -54.33
CA ARG A 346 -11.84 -33.55 -55.21
C ARG A 346 -11.76 -32.04 -54.91
N LEU A 347 -11.78 -31.65 -53.64
CA LEU A 347 -11.66 -30.24 -53.23
C LEU A 347 -10.28 -29.65 -53.56
N LEU A 348 -9.21 -30.44 -53.46
CA LEU A 348 -7.87 -30.01 -53.85
C LEU A 348 -7.77 -29.79 -55.36
N GLU A 349 -8.43 -30.65 -56.14
CA GLU A 349 -8.45 -30.54 -57.60
C GLU A 349 -9.27 -29.32 -58.05
N GLU A 350 -10.45 -29.09 -57.46
CA GLU A 350 -11.26 -27.87 -57.69
C GLU A 350 -10.47 -26.58 -57.39
N ASN A 351 -9.78 -26.50 -56.25
CA ASN A 351 -8.99 -25.32 -55.88
C ASN A 351 -7.75 -25.12 -56.78
N LYS A 352 -7.19 -26.19 -57.35
CA LYS A 352 -6.05 -26.09 -58.26
C LYS A 352 -6.42 -25.37 -59.56
N PHE A 353 -7.65 -25.54 -60.03
CA PHE A 353 -8.16 -24.81 -61.19
C PHE A 353 -8.39 -23.33 -60.88
N GLU A 354 -8.96 -22.99 -59.71
CA GLU A 354 -9.14 -21.59 -59.30
C GLU A 354 -7.83 -20.81 -59.17
N LEU A 355 -6.75 -21.46 -58.74
CA LEU A 355 -5.42 -20.85 -58.63
C LEU A 355 -4.69 -20.70 -59.97
N GLN A 356 -5.09 -21.43 -61.02
CA GLN A 356 -4.55 -21.24 -62.37
C GLN A 356 -5.29 -20.16 -63.17
N GLU A 357 -6.52 -19.85 -62.76
CA GLU A 357 -7.34 -18.81 -63.38
C GLU A 357 -7.06 -17.41 -62.83
N LYS A 358 -6.49 -17.33 -61.62
CA LYS A 358 -5.96 -16.09 -61.01
C LYS A 358 -4.49 -15.88 -61.36
#